data_AF-A0A519Y0T1-F1
#
_entry.id   AF-A0A519Y0T1-F1
#
_cell.length_a   1.000
_cell.length_b   1.000
_cell.length_c   1.000
_cell.angle_alpha   90.00
_cell.angle_beta   90.00
_cell.angle_gamma   90.00
#
_symmetry.space_group_name_H-M   'P 1'
#
loop_
_entity.id
_entity.type
_entity.pdbx_description
1 polymer ?
#
loop_
_entity_poly.entity_id
_entity_poly.type
_entity_poly.pdbx_seq_one_letter_code
_entity_poly.pdbx_strand_id
1 'polypeptide(L)' 'RHPRQRRRAQAILGHHRGHSLNQLAAFYAVRYATVHAWLQAWRDQGLAGLAEGKRAGRPPKTDALTQKK' A
#
# COMPACT_ATOMS: atom_id res chain seq x y z
N ARG A 1 -7.08 0.76 -13.94
CA ARG A 1 -6.52 -0.61 -13.76
C ARG A 1 -5.51 -0.55 -12.60
N HIS A 2 -5.72 -1.26 -11.49
CA HIS A 2 -4.87 -1.16 -10.26
C HIS A 2 -3.92 -2.36 -10.09
N PRO A 3 -2.82 -2.46 -10.87
CA PRO A 3 -1.92 -3.62 -10.82
C PRO A 3 -1.28 -3.84 -9.44
N ARG A 4 -1.09 -2.76 -8.66
CA ARG A 4 -0.51 -2.82 -7.32
C ARG A 4 -1.47 -3.37 -6.28
N GLN A 5 -2.75 -3.01 -6.34
CA GLN A 5 -3.77 -3.54 -5.43
C GLN A 5 -3.94 -5.05 -5.62
N ARG A 6 -3.97 -5.52 -6.88
CA ARG A 6 -3.99 -6.97 -7.18
C ARG A 6 -2.81 -7.70 -6.57
N ARG A 7 -1.59 -7.15 -6.72
CA ARG A 7 -0.37 -7.75 -6.14
C ARG A 7 -0.47 -7.88 -4.61
N ARG A 8 -0.94 -6.84 -3.92
CA ARG A 8 -1.10 -6.88 -2.45
C ARG A 8 -2.16 -7.91 -2.02
N ALA A 9 -3.29 -7.98 -2.75
CA ALA A 9 -4.32 -8.97 -2.50
C ALA A 9 -3.83 -10.41 -2.70
N GLN A 10 -3.01 -10.65 -3.73
CA GLN A 10 -2.38 -11.96 -3.94
C GLN A 10 -1.38 -12.32 -2.83
N ALA A 11 -0.64 -11.35 -2.28
CA ALA A 11 0.25 -11.58 -1.15
C ALA A 11 -0.52 -12.02 0.11
N ILE A 12 -1.66 -11.38 0.39
CA ILE A 12 -2.54 -11.73 1.52
C ILE A 12 -3.15 -13.12 1.33
N LEU A 13 -3.63 -13.43 0.12
CA LEU A 13 -4.13 -14.76 -0.20
C LEU A 13 -3.04 -15.84 0.00
N GLY A 14 -1.80 -15.54 -0.39
CA GLY A 14 -0.65 -16.42 -0.13
C GLY A 14 -0.40 -16.63 1.36
N HIS A 15 -0.50 -15.57 2.16
CA HIS A 15 -0.37 -15.67 3.61
C HIS A 15 -1.45 -16.56 4.24
N HIS A 16 -2.72 -16.39 3.84
CA HIS A 16 -3.82 -17.25 4.30
C HIS A 16 -3.64 -18.73 3.92
N ARG A 17 -2.87 -19.02 2.86
CA ARG A 17 -2.49 -20.38 2.45
C ARG A 17 -1.27 -20.93 3.20
N GLY A 18 -0.82 -20.26 4.25
CA GLY A 18 0.30 -20.70 5.10
C GLY A 18 1.68 -20.22 4.66
N HIS A 19 1.79 -19.31 3.68
CA HIS A 19 3.09 -18.76 3.31
C HIS A 19 3.57 -17.77 4.39
N SER A 20 4.82 -17.92 4.80
CA SER A 20 5.45 -16.98 5.72
C SER A 20 5.66 -15.62 5.07
N LEU A 21 5.71 -14.56 5.89
CA LEU A 21 5.97 -13.21 5.41
C LEU A 21 7.34 -13.08 4.71
N ASN A 22 8.35 -13.86 5.13
CA ASN A 22 9.66 -13.90 4.50
C ASN A 22 9.61 -14.51 3.08
N GLN A 23 8.87 -15.60 2.90
CA GLN A 23 8.66 -16.21 1.58
C GLN A 23 7.92 -15.25 0.64
N LEU A 24 6.88 -14.57 1.14
CA LEU A 24 6.15 -13.58 0.36
C LEU A 24 7.02 -12.37 0.02
N ALA A 25 7.86 -11.90 0.95
CA ALA A 25 8.80 -10.82 0.72
C ALA A 25 9.77 -11.16 -0.42
N ALA A 26 10.33 -12.38 -0.41
CA ALA A 26 11.18 -12.88 -1.49
C ALA A 26 10.41 -12.98 -2.83
N PHE A 27 9.21 -13.58 -2.82
CA PHE A 27 8.39 -13.78 -4.03
C PHE A 27 8.00 -12.48 -4.73
N TYR A 28 7.69 -11.43 -3.96
CA TYR A 28 7.29 -10.14 -4.49
C TYR A 28 8.45 -9.12 -4.59
N ALA A 29 9.68 -9.55 -4.29
CA ALA A 29 10.88 -8.70 -4.24
C ALA A 29 10.68 -7.42 -3.41
N VAL A 30 10.06 -7.55 -2.23
CA VAL A 30 9.83 -6.47 -1.27
C VAL A 30 10.43 -6.82 0.10
N ARG A 31 10.51 -5.86 1.01
CA ARG A 31 10.99 -6.11 2.38
C ARG A 31 9.88 -6.76 3.21
N TYR A 32 10.27 -7.55 4.22
CA TYR A 32 9.35 -8.10 5.23
C TYR A 32 8.37 -7.06 5.77
N ALA A 33 8.89 -5.89 6.17
CA ALA A 33 8.10 -4.79 6.72
C ALA A 33 6.99 -4.31 5.76
N THR A 34 7.21 -4.41 4.44
CA THR A 34 6.22 -4.03 3.43
C THR A 34 5.07 -5.04 3.38
N VAL A 35 5.36 -6.34 3.42
CA VAL A 35 4.33 -7.38 3.46
C VAL A 35 3.55 -7.29 4.78
N HIS A 36 4.26 -7.08 5.89
CA HIS A 36 3.64 -6.86 7.20
C HIS A 36 2.69 -5.65 7.19
N ALA A 37 3.11 -4.52 6.62
CA ALA A 37 2.25 -3.34 6.49
C ALA A 37 1.00 -3.60 5.63
N TRP A 38 1.10 -4.40 4.57
CA TRP A 38 -0.09 -4.80 3.78
C TRP A 38 -1.06 -5.65 4.60
N LEU A 39 -0.55 -6.57 5.42
CA LEU A 39 -1.38 -7.36 6.32
C LEU A 39 -2.09 -6.50 7.36
N GLN A 40 -1.38 -5.57 8.00
CA GLN A 40 -1.98 -4.66 8.98
C GLN A 40 -3.08 -3.82 8.33
N ALA A 41 -2.79 -3.21 7.18
CA ALA A 41 -3.79 -2.42 6.44
C ALA A 41 -5.02 -3.25 6.01
N TRP A 42 -4.84 -4.52 5.67
CA TRP A 42 -5.95 -5.44 5.39
C TRP A 42 -6.78 -5.76 6.63
N ARG A 43 -6.14 -5.97 7.79
CA ARG A 43 -6.85 -6.23 9.04
C ARG A 43 -7.67 -5.02 9.50
N ASP A 44 -7.14 -3.82 9.31
CA ASP A 44 -7.79 -2.59 9.77
C ASP A 44 -8.88 -2.09 8.81
N GLN A 45 -8.66 -2.20 7.50
CA GLN A 45 -9.49 -1.53 6.48
C GLN A 45 -9.97 -2.47 5.36
N GLY A 46 -9.68 -3.77 5.46
CA GLY A 46 -10.02 -4.74 4.42
C GLY A 46 -9.46 -4.38 3.05
N LEU A 47 -10.29 -4.53 2.02
CA LEU A 47 -9.88 -4.29 0.62
C LEU A 47 -9.48 -2.82 0.35
N ALA A 48 -10.02 -1.88 1.13
CA ALA A 48 -9.70 -0.46 1.02
C ALA A 48 -8.26 -0.16 1.43
N GLY A 49 -7.73 -0.85 2.46
CA GLY A 49 -6.34 -0.71 2.90
C GLY A 49 -5.30 -1.19 1.88
N LEU A 50 -5.72 -2.02 0.92
CA LEU A 50 -4.87 -2.52 -0.16
C LEU A 50 -4.84 -1.61 -1.38
N ALA A 51 -5.73 -0.63 -1.46
CA ALA A 51 -5.67 0.36 -2.51
C ALA A 51 -4.31 1.07 -2.46
N GLU A 52 -3.78 1.43 -3.64
CA GLU A 52 -2.73 2.45 -3.66
C GLU A 52 -3.43 3.73 -3.20
N GLY A 53 -3.26 4.10 -1.93
CA GLY A 53 -3.82 5.33 -1.41
C GLY A 53 -3.48 6.47 -2.37
N LYS A 54 -4.38 7.45 -2.51
CA LYS A 54 -4.02 8.70 -3.19
C LYS A 54 -2.77 9.18 -2.49
N ARG A 55 -1.63 9.10 -3.17
CA ARG A 55 -0.44 9.79 -2.72
C ARG A 55 -0.86 11.24 -2.76
N ALA A 56 -1.24 11.79 -1.60
CA ALA A 56 -1.17 13.21 -1.41
C ALA A 56 0.29 13.52 -1.70
N GLY A 57 0.55 14.03 -2.91
CA GLY A 57 1.89 14.42 -3.30
C GLY A 57 2.42 15.42 -2.28
N ARG A 58 3.68 15.82 -2.43
CA ARG A 58 4.18 16.98 -1.69
C ARG A 58 3.13 18.10 -1.80
N PRO A 59 2.59 18.63 -0.69
CA PRO A 59 1.62 19.70 -0.75
C PRO A 59 2.22 20.82 -1.61
N PRO A 60 1.46 21.36 -2.59
CA PRO A 60 1.97 22.46 -3.40
C PRO A 60 2.40 23.57 -2.44
N LYS A 61 3.59 24.15 -2.67
CA LYS A 61 3.96 25.40 -1.99
C LYS A 61 2.90 26.41 -2.41
N THR A 62 1.96 26.68 -1.53
CA THR A 62 1.08 27.83 -1.69
C THR A 62 1.99 29.03 -1.63
N ASP A 63 2.20 29.69 -2.77
CA ASP A 63 2.61 31.09 -2.80
C ASP A 63 1.49 31.88 -2.12
N ALA A 64 1.58 31.97 -0.79
CA ALA A 64 0.86 32.98 -0.04
C ALA A 64 1.47 34.31 -0.46
N LEU A 65 0.84 34.94 -1.47
CA LEU A 65 0.63 36.38 -1.68
C LEU A 65 0.20 36.63 -3.14
N THR A 66 -0.93 36.07 -3.57
CA THR A 66 -1.72 36.63 -4.67
C THR A 66 -3.20 36.56 -4.31
N GLN A 67 -3.63 37.59 -3.58
CA GLN A 67 -4.93 38.24 -3.70
C GLN A 67 -4.51 39.72 -3.79
N LYS A 68 -4.61 40.46 -4.91
CA LYS A 68 -5.80 40.87 -5.68
C LYS A 68 -6.88 41.30 -4.67
N LYS A 69 -7.23 42.57 -4.48
CA LYS A 69 -7.39 43.73 -5.38
C LYS A 69 -7.29 45.00 -4.54
#